data_AF-A0A7H8M1J0-F1
#
_entry.id   AF-A0A7H8M1J0-F1
#
_cell.length_a   1.000
_cell.length_b   1.000
_cell.length_c   1.000
_cell.angle_alpha   90.00
_cell.angle_beta   90.00
_cell.angle_gamma   90.00
#
_symmetry.space_group_name_H-M   'P 1'
#
loop_
_entity.id
_entity.type
_entity.pdbx_description
1 polymer ?
#
loop_
_entity_poly.entity_id
_entity_poly.type
_entity_poly.pdbx_seq_one_letter_code
_entity_poly.pdbx_strand_id
1 'polypeptide(L)'
;MRVTITVPEETTTGFVIAADRDPGDIASALSRHLPVPLGAAAAVRLGTPHLMIACHPAKDSPWDLSDVVGDDEDDAERLLHAARHIGVTSVLPVGDVPSGPHVARATACAIAESLCGVLVDLATGRTLPVASRRRLDGFALADEWLGTGLPPYRNSGRCTADEDDIDGCACVTLQTCGLRRFGIPELEITEVACPHDLAALNLLRTTAQRLLPLGRHPGEHTLPSELLLTSADFSAFWGNQDPMWDDGPIAVQLAEVAPDRLSVRPPSGFPGTLNEWLWDDLPPVLHELVTCEPDRTTTPG
;
A
#
# COMPACT_ATOMS: atom_id res chain seq x y z
N MET A 1 20.30 16.99 -10.55
CA MET A 1 19.14 16.85 -11.45
C MET A 1 17.87 16.95 -10.60
N ARG A 2 16.67 17.10 -11.18
CA ARG A 2 15.42 17.24 -10.43
C ARG A 2 14.37 16.29 -10.99
N VAL A 3 13.48 15.82 -10.12
CA VAL A 3 12.31 15.02 -10.48
C VAL A 3 11.07 15.82 -10.14
N THR A 4 10.06 15.79 -11.00
CA THR A 4 8.81 16.49 -10.78
C THR A 4 7.71 15.45 -10.54
N ILE A 5 6.94 15.65 -9.47
CA ILE A 5 5.76 14.85 -9.17
C ILE A 5 4.54 15.76 -9.31
N THR A 6 3.50 15.29 -10.00
CA THR A 6 2.22 16.01 -10.08
C THR A 6 1.20 15.34 -9.17
N VAL A 7 0.78 16.03 -8.13
CA VAL A 7 -0.29 15.58 -7.22
C VAL A 7 -1.62 16.13 -7.76
N PRO A 8 -2.63 15.28 -8.02
CA PRO A 8 -3.92 15.73 -8.54
C PRO A 8 -4.70 16.54 -7.48
N GLU A 9 -5.77 17.21 -7.90
CA GLU A 9 -6.70 17.86 -6.96
C GLU A 9 -7.50 16.84 -6.14
N GLU A 10 -7.86 15.72 -6.78
CA GLU A 10 -8.65 14.65 -6.20
C GLU A 10 -8.01 13.28 -6.46
N THR A 11 -8.19 12.36 -5.52
CA THR A 11 -7.83 10.95 -5.66
C THR A 11 -9.06 10.07 -5.50
N THR A 12 -8.98 8.87 -6.06
CA THR A 12 -10.02 7.85 -5.90
C THR A 12 -9.47 6.69 -5.08
N THR A 13 -10.28 6.20 -4.15
CA THR A 13 -10.06 4.91 -3.51
C THR A 13 -11.29 4.03 -3.66
N GLY A 14 -11.09 2.72 -3.77
CA GLY A 14 -12.16 1.77 -4.00
C GLY A 14 -11.88 0.43 -3.31
N PHE A 15 -12.92 -0.14 -2.73
CA PHE A 15 -12.92 -1.46 -2.13
C PHE A 15 -14.14 -2.22 -2.62
N VAL A 16 -14.04 -3.54 -2.73
CA VAL A 16 -15.18 -4.41 -3.08
C VAL A 16 -15.30 -5.49 -2.04
N ILE A 17 -16.53 -5.73 -1.59
CA ILE A 17 -16.87 -6.85 -0.73
C ILE A 17 -17.60 -7.88 -1.56
N ALA A 18 -17.04 -9.08 -1.68
CA ALA A 18 -17.71 -10.24 -2.24
C ALA A 18 -18.47 -10.99 -1.14
N ALA A 19 -19.78 -11.14 -1.30
CA ALA A 19 -20.65 -11.73 -0.29
C ALA A 19 -21.89 -12.39 -0.91
N ASP A 20 -22.59 -13.20 -0.13
CA ASP A 20 -23.81 -13.90 -0.60
C ASP A 20 -25.09 -13.09 -0.41
N ARG A 21 -25.03 -11.97 0.32
CA ARG A 21 -26.20 -11.24 0.79
C ARG A 21 -26.04 -9.73 0.61
N ASP A 22 -27.19 -9.06 0.56
CA ASP A 22 -27.25 -7.61 0.55
C ASP A 22 -26.89 -7.03 1.94
N PRO A 23 -26.16 -5.90 2.02
CA PRO A 23 -25.76 -5.27 3.29
C PRO A 23 -26.95 -4.78 4.13
N GLY A 24 -28.13 -4.61 3.55
CA GLY A 24 -29.31 -4.10 4.26
C GLY A 24 -29.08 -2.69 4.80
N ASP A 25 -29.34 -2.48 6.10
CA ASP A 25 -29.12 -1.19 6.75
C ASP A 25 -27.62 -0.96 7.06
N ILE A 26 -26.95 -0.31 6.10
CA ILE A 26 -25.54 0.08 6.20
C ILE A 26 -25.28 0.97 7.42
N ALA A 27 -26.14 1.93 7.74
CA ALA A 27 -25.90 2.84 8.86
C ALA A 27 -25.87 2.08 10.20
N SER A 28 -26.77 1.09 10.35
CA SER A 28 -26.75 0.16 11.48
C SER A 28 -25.53 -0.76 11.49
N ALA A 29 -24.98 -1.15 10.34
CA ALA A 29 -23.71 -1.89 10.29
C ALA A 29 -22.53 -1.01 10.75
N LEU A 30 -22.40 0.20 10.19
CA LEU A 30 -21.31 1.11 10.52
C LEU A 30 -21.28 1.48 12.01
N SER A 31 -22.43 1.82 12.59
CA SER A 31 -22.54 2.17 14.01
C SER A 31 -22.20 1.02 14.97
N ARG A 32 -22.37 -0.24 14.54
CA ARG A 32 -22.04 -1.42 15.36
C ARG A 32 -20.57 -1.84 15.25
N HIS A 33 -19.93 -1.57 14.11
CA HIS A 33 -18.62 -2.12 13.78
C HIS A 33 -17.48 -1.09 13.79
N LEU A 34 -17.78 0.22 13.68
CA LEU A 34 -16.76 1.27 13.69
C LEU A 34 -16.57 1.91 15.07
N PRO A 35 -15.33 2.29 15.44
CA PRO A 35 -15.08 3.23 16.53
C PRO A 35 -15.82 4.55 16.30
N VAL A 36 -16.27 5.19 17.38
CA VAL A 36 -17.12 6.40 17.33
C VAL A 36 -16.57 7.51 16.40
N PRO A 37 -15.27 7.88 16.45
CA PRO A 37 -14.74 8.93 15.57
C PRO A 37 -14.84 8.57 14.08
N LEU A 38 -14.52 7.31 13.73
CA LEU A 38 -14.63 6.81 12.36
C LEU A 38 -16.08 6.66 11.91
N GLY A 39 -16.96 6.20 12.80
CA GLY A 39 -18.39 6.11 12.53
C GLY A 39 -19.01 7.47 12.22
N ALA A 40 -18.66 8.51 12.98
CA ALA A 40 -19.09 9.88 12.72
C ALA A 40 -18.53 10.41 11.39
N ALA A 41 -17.25 10.17 11.11
CA ALA A 41 -16.60 10.58 9.88
C ALA A 41 -17.19 9.90 8.63
N ALA A 42 -17.57 8.61 8.74
CA ALA A 42 -18.25 7.86 7.70
C ALA A 42 -19.68 8.37 7.49
N ALA A 43 -20.44 8.58 8.58
CA ALA A 43 -21.82 9.03 8.52
C ALA A 43 -21.98 10.38 7.81
N VAL A 44 -21.05 11.32 7.99
CA VAL A 44 -21.06 12.63 7.31
C VAL A 44 -20.82 12.50 5.80
N ARG A 45 -20.04 11.51 5.37
CA ARG A 45 -19.66 11.32 3.96
C ARG A 45 -20.62 10.39 3.21
N LEU A 46 -21.35 9.54 3.92
CA LEU A 46 -22.18 8.49 3.34
C LEU A 46 -23.23 9.06 2.37
N GLY A 47 -23.26 8.52 1.14
CA GLY A 47 -24.19 8.96 0.09
C GLY A 47 -23.73 10.22 -0.66
N THR A 48 -22.53 10.72 -0.38
CA THR A 48 -21.84 11.75 -1.15
C THR A 48 -20.72 11.14 -1.98
N PRO A 49 -20.15 11.83 -2.99
CA PRO A 49 -18.98 11.34 -3.72
C PRO A 49 -17.79 10.93 -2.83
N HIS A 50 -17.69 11.49 -1.62
CA HIS A 50 -16.62 11.18 -0.67
C HIS A 50 -16.82 9.83 0.05
N LEU A 51 -17.98 9.19 -0.05
CA LEU A 51 -18.24 7.81 0.39
C LEU A 51 -19.55 7.27 -0.23
N MET A 52 -19.42 6.59 -1.37
CA MET A 52 -20.51 5.95 -2.07
C MET A 52 -20.48 4.44 -1.88
N ILE A 53 -21.65 3.83 -1.70
CA ILE A 53 -21.81 2.37 -1.60
C ILE A 53 -22.79 1.91 -2.66
N ALA A 54 -22.41 0.89 -3.42
CA ALA A 54 -23.24 0.29 -4.45
C ALA A 54 -23.21 -1.23 -4.34
N CYS A 55 -24.38 -1.88 -4.49
CA CYS A 55 -24.54 -3.32 -4.40
C CYS A 55 -25.03 -3.87 -5.74
N HIS A 56 -24.29 -4.82 -6.30
CA HIS A 56 -24.60 -5.44 -7.58
C HIS A 56 -24.66 -6.97 -7.43
N PRO A 57 -25.55 -7.68 -8.16
CA PRO A 57 -25.36 -9.10 -8.43
C PRO A 57 -23.95 -9.33 -9.00
N ALA A 58 -23.23 -10.37 -8.56
CA ALA A 58 -21.86 -10.61 -9.00
C ALA A 58 -21.73 -10.73 -10.53
N LYS A 59 -22.71 -11.38 -11.18
CA LYS A 59 -22.80 -11.50 -12.64
C LYS A 59 -22.94 -10.17 -13.41
N ASP A 60 -23.44 -9.13 -12.74
CA ASP A 60 -23.68 -7.78 -13.29
C ASP A 60 -22.73 -6.77 -12.64
N SER A 61 -21.69 -7.25 -11.94
CA SER A 61 -20.74 -6.42 -11.22
C SER A 61 -19.92 -5.55 -12.18
N PRO A 62 -19.76 -4.25 -11.91
CA PRO A 62 -18.86 -3.40 -12.68
C PRO A 62 -17.38 -3.64 -12.33
N TRP A 63 -17.09 -4.36 -11.24
CA TRP A 63 -15.73 -4.71 -10.82
C TRP A 63 -15.38 -6.09 -11.32
N ASP A 64 -14.25 -6.17 -12.03
CA ASP A 64 -13.60 -7.42 -12.40
C ASP A 64 -12.68 -7.86 -11.27
N LEU A 65 -12.93 -9.05 -10.72
CA LEU A 65 -12.18 -9.63 -9.61
C LEU A 65 -11.41 -10.90 -10.05
N SER A 66 -11.35 -11.21 -11.35
CA SER A 66 -10.75 -12.47 -11.83
C SER A 66 -9.27 -12.60 -11.51
N ASP A 67 -8.57 -11.47 -11.47
CA ASP A 67 -7.11 -11.40 -11.27
C ASP A 67 -6.73 -11.11 -9.81
N VAL A 68 -7.71 -11.09 -8.90
CA VAL A 68 -7.46 -10.84 -7.48
C VAL A 68 -6.75 -12.04 -6.87
N VAL A 69 -5.62 -11.76 -6.22
CA VAL A 69 -4.89 -12.77 -5.45
C VAL A 69 -5.52 -12.85 -4.07
N GLY A 70 -6.19 -13.98 -3.78
CA GLY A 70 -6.65 -14.31 -2.43
C GLY A 70 -5.48 -14.64 -1.50
N ASP A 71 -5.60 -14.28 -0.22
CA ASP A 71 -4.61 -14.61 0.80
C ASP A 71 -4.59 -16.12 1.11
N ASP A 72 -5.72 -16.79 0.94
CA ASP A 72 -5.85 -18.25 1.00
C ASP A 72 -6.85 -18.80 -0.05
N GLU A 73 -6.88 -20.13 -0.17
CA GLU A 73 -7.73 -20.86 -1.14
C GLU A 73 -9.22 -20.67 -0.84
N ASP A 74 -9.58 -20.52 0.44
CA ASP A 74 -10.97 -20.32 0.89
C ASP A 74 -11.49 -18.93 0.43
N ASP A 75 -10.67 -17.88 0.53
CA ASP A 75 -11.03 -16.54 0.07
C ASP A 75 -11.14 -16.47 -1.45
N ALA A 76 -10.27 -17.18 -2.19
CA ALA A 76 -10.38 -17.30 -3.64
C ALA A 76 -11.67 -18.01 -4.08
N GLU A 77 -12.03 -19.12 -3.40
CA GLU A 77 -13.29 -19.84 -3.64
C GLU A 77 -14.51 -18.96 -3.33
N ARG A 78 -14.48 -18.24 -2.20
CA ARG A 78 -15.57 -17.34 -1.81
C ARG A 78 -15.73 -16.15 -2.74
N LEU A 79 -14.63 -15.60 -3.29
CA LEU A 79 -14.68 -14.57 -4.33
C LEU A 79 -15.37 -15.09 -5.59
N LEU A 80 -15.02 -16.31 -6.02
CA LEU A 80 -15.57 -16.93 -7.22
C LEU A 80 -17.08 -17.24 -7.09
N HIS A 81 -17.52 -17.62 -5.89
CA HIS A 81 -18.89 -18.06 -5.63
C HIS A 81 -19.82 -16.98 -5.05
N ALA A 82 -19.32 -15.78 -4.80
CA ALA A 82 -20.12 -14.70 -4.26
C ALA A 82 -21.33 -14.39 -5.13
N ALA A 83 -22.51 -14.26 -4.50
CA ALA A 83 -23.72 -13.86 -5.21
C ALA A 83 -23.78 -12.35 -5.49
N ARG A 84 -23.05 -11.54 -4.73
CA ARG A 84 -23.10 -10.07 -4.73
C ARG A 84 -21.71 -9.47 -4.59
N HIS A 85 -21.50 -8.35 -5.29
CA HIS A 85 -20.38 -7.45 -5.06
C HIS A 85 -20.88 -6.11 -4.53
N ILE A 86 -20.34 -5.69 -3.39
CA ILE A 86 -20.64 -4.41 -2.75
C ILE A 86 -19.41 -3.52 -2.89
N GLY A 87 -19.49 -2.49 -3.72
CA GLY A 87 -18.42 -1.50 -3.86
C GLY A 87 -18.53 -0.39 -2.82
N VAL A 88 -17.41 -0.04 -2.22
CA VAL A 88 -17.22 1.17 -1.42
C VAL A 88 -16.23 2.05 -2.17
N THR A 89 -16.69 3.19 -2.68
CA THR A 89 -15.89 4.09 -3.51
C THR A 89 -15.86 5.49 -2.93
N SER A 90 -14.76 6.19 -3.11
CA SER A 90 -14.62 7.57 -2.64
C SER A 90 -13.74 8.35 -3.60
N VAL A 91 -14.24 9.50 -4.05
CA VAL A 91 -13.46 10.55 -4.70
C VAL A 91 -13.21 11.62 -3.63
N LEU A 92 -11.95 11.92 -3.37
CA LEU A 92 -11.51 12.69 -2.20
C LEU A 92 -10.57 13.81 -2.64
N PRO A 93 -10.69 15.03 -2.09
CA PRO A 93 -9.64 16.03 -2.27
C PRO A 93 -8.33 15.51 -1.66
N VAL A 94 -7.19 15.80 -2.27
CA VAL A 94 -5.90 15.30 -1.75
C VAL A 94 -5.57 15.82 -0.34
N GLY A 95 -6.16 16.95 0.07
CA GLY A 95 -6.07 17.45 1.44
C GLY A 95 -6.68 16.51 2.50
N ASP A 96 -7.54 15.56 2.10
CA ASP A 96 -8.13 14.56 3.01
C ASP A 96 -7.20 13.35 3.23
N VAL A 97 -6.05 13.26 2.56
CA VAL A 97 -5.10 12.12 2.70
C VAL A 97 -4.29 12.22 4.01
N PRO A 98 -4.13 11.13 4.78
CA PRO A 98 -4.62 9.76 4.54
C PRO A 98 -5.98 9.44 5.19
N SER A 99 -6.62 10.39 5.86
CA SER A 99 -7.84 10.17 6.64
C SER A 99 -9.05 9.74 5.79
N GLY A 100 -9.24 10.35 4.62
CA GLY A 100 -10.34 10.02 3.70
C GLY A 100 -10.30 8.56 3.24
N PRO A 101 -9.18 8.08 2.65
CA PRO A 101 -9.06 6.69 2.27
C PRO A 101 -9.23 5.72 3.46
N HIS A 102 -8.71 6.09 4.64
CA HIS A 102 -8.88 5.30 5.86
C HIS A 102 -10.36 5.14 6.23
N VAL A 103 -11.17 6.21 6.20
CA VAL A 103 -12.62 6.13 6.46
C VAL A 103 -13.32 5.20 5.46
N ALA A 104 -12.96 5.27 4.18
CA ALA A 104 -13.52 4.38 3.16
C ALA A 104 -13.18 2.91 3.42
N ARG A 105 -11.91 2.61 3.74
CA ARG A 105 -11.48 1.24 4.08
C ARG A 105 -12.16 0.73 5.34
N ALA A 106 -12.22 1.54 6.40
CA ALA A 106 -12.88 1.16 7.63
C ALA A 106 -14.36 0.83 7.39
N THR A 107 -15.04 1.63 6.57
CA THR A 107 -16.42 1.37 6.13
C THR A 107 -16.52 0.02 5.41
N ALA A 108 -15.61 -0.25 4.47
CA ALA A 108 -15.58 -1.52 3.74
C ALA A 108 -15.33 -2.72 4.68
N CYS A 109 -14.39 -2.60 5.63
CA CYS A 109 -14.15 -3.61 6.67
C CYS A 109 -15.39 -3.87 7.52
N ALA A 110 -16.10 -2.83 7.96
CA ALA A 110 -17.32 -2.96 8.76
C ALA A 110 -18.43 -3.69 7.99
N ILE A 111 -18.58 -3.43 6.69
CA ILE A 111 -19.55 -4.13 5.83
C ILE A 111 -19.13 -5.57 5.62
N ALA A 112 -17.86 -5.83 5.29
CA ALA A 112 -17.33 -7.17 5.10
C ALA A 112 -17.50 -8.02 6.37
N GLU A 113 -17.25 -7.45 7.55
CA GLU A 113 -17.43 -8.12 8.83
C GLU A 113 -18.90 -8.45 9.09
N SER A 114 -19.81 -7.50 8.86
CA SER A 114 -21.25 -7.71 9.04
C SER A 114 -21.82 -8.78 8.10
N LEU A 115 -21.20 -8.97 6.93
CA LEU A 115 -21.65 -9.93 5.93
C LEU A 115 -20.91 -11.26 5.98
N CYS A 116 -19.82 -11.36 6.74
CA CYS A 116 -18.81 -12.40 6.58
C CYS A 116 -18.39 -12.52 5.10
N GLY A 117 -18.10 -11.38 4.47
CA GLY A 117 -17.65 -11.29 3.07
C GLY A 117 -16.13 -11.28 2.95
N VAL A 118 -15.64 -11.40 1.71
CA VAL A 118 -14.22 -11.21 1.36
C VAL A 118 -14.04 -9.76 0.94
N LEU A 119 -13.12 -9.04 1.58
CA LEU A 119 -12.81 -7.65 1.26
C LEU A 119 -11.64 -7.61 0.27
N VAL A 120 -11.80 -6.87 -0.82
CA VAL A 120 -10.78 -6.63 -1.85
C VAL A 120 -10.45 -5.15 -1.89
N ASP A 121 -9.15 -4.84 -1.88
CA ASP A 121 -8.63 -3.51 -2.18
C ASP A 121 -8.34 -3.37 -3.67
N LEU A 122 -9.09 -2.50 -4.36
CA LEU A 122 -8.95 -2.32 -5.80
C LEU A 122 -7.64 -1.62 -6.18
N ALA A 123 -7.01 -0.88 -5.25
CA ALA A 123 -5.77 -0.18 -5.55
C ALA A 123 -4.55 -1.12 -5.51
N THR A 124 -4.62 -2.20 -4.73
CA THR A 124 -3.55 -3.21 -4.63
C THR A 124 -3.87 -4.48 -5.40
N GLY A 125 -5.15 -4.75 -5.69
CA GLY A 125 -5.61 -5.97 -6.35
C GLY A 125 -5.59 -7.20 -5.45
N ARG A 126 -5.65 -7.00 -4.12
CA ARG A 126 -5.49 -8.08 -3.13
C ARG A 126 -6.69 -8.14 -2.17
N THR A 127 -6.89 -9.31 -1.58
CA THR A 127 -7.78 -9.44 -0.43
C THR A 127 -7.20 -8.73 0.79
N LEU A 128 -8.07 -8.32 1.70
CA LEU A 128 -7.69 -7.71 2.96
C LEU A 128 -8.29 -8.50 4.13
N PRO A 129 -7.51 -8.75 5.20
CA PRO A 129 -8.00 -9.45 6.37
C PRO A 129 -8.99 -8.59 7.16
N VAL A 130 -10.24 -9.06 7.26
CA VAL A 130 -11.35 -8.37 7.96
C VAL A 130 -11.16 -8.38 9.49
N ALA A 131 -10.39 -9.33 10.04
CA ALA A 131 -10.25 -9.55 11.49
C ALA A 131 -9.47 -8.46 12.26
N SER A 132 -8.91 -7.46 11.59
CA SER A 132 -7.99 -6.49 12.20
C SER A 132 -8.69 -5.23 12.73
N ARG A 133 -9.78 -5.36 13.52
CA ARG A 133 -10.36 -4.22 14.27
C ARG A 133 -9.31 -3.46 15.11
N ARG A 134 -8.22 -4.13 15.48
CA ARG A 134 -7.07 -3.58 16.22
C ARG A 134 -6.32 -2.46 15.50
N ARG A 135 -6.49 -2.27 14.18
CA ARG A 135 -5.71 -1.29 13.39
C ARG A 135 -6.53 -0.11 12.86
N LEU A 136 -7.77 0.08 13.33
CA LEU A 136 -8.61 1.20 12.89
C LEU A 136 -8.28 2.53 13.60
N ASP A 137 -7.47 2.51 14.68
CA ASP A 137 -7.19 3.69 15.51
C ASP A 137 -5.96 4.50 15.06
N GLY A 138 -5.35 4.17 13.91
CA GLY A 138 -4.17 4.85 13.38
C GLY A 138 -3.97 4.60 11.89
N PHE A 139 -3.02 5.30 11.29
CA PHE A 139 -2.61 5.06 9.91
C PHE A 139 -1.12 4.72 9.88
N ALA A 140 -0.79 3.52 9.43
CA ALA A 140 0.56 3.14 9.01
C ALA A 140 0.50 2.64 7.56
N LEU A 141 1.44 3.03 6.71
CA LEU A 141 1.44 2.58 5.32
C LEU A 141 1.65 1.05 5.20
N ALA A 142 2.30 0.45 6.21
CA ALA A 142 2.46 -0.99 6.37
C ALA A 142 1.15 -1.76 6.62
N ASP A 143 0.04 -1.09 6.93
CA ASP A 143 -1.25 -1.74 7.18
C ASP A 143 -1.92 -2.21 5.87
N GLU A 144 -1.21 -2.88 4.98
CA GLU A 144 -1.68 -3.31 3.64
C GLU A 144 -2.12 -2.15 2.73
N TRP A 145 -1.62 -0.94 2.96
CA TRP A 145 -1.85 0.20 2.06
C TRP A 145 -0.90 0.21 0.87
N LEU A 146 0.11 -0.65 0.87
CA LEU A 146 1.10 -0.78 -0.19
C LEU A 146 1.18 -2.24 -0.62
N GLY A 147 0.79 -2.54 -1.85
CA GLY A 147 1.10 -3.83 -2.46
C GLY A 147 2.43 -3.75 -3.21
N THR A 148 3.07 -4.90 -3.38
CA THR A 148 4.24 -5.04 -4.26
C THR A 148 4.11 -6.29 -5.11
N GLY A 149 4.24 -6.14 -6.43
CA GLY A 149 4.20 -7.25 -7.37
C GLY A 149 5.60 -7.81 -7.64
N LEU A 150 5.75 -9.13 -7.57
CA LEU A 150 6.86 -9.84 -8.22
C LEU A 150 6.45 -10.19 -9.65
N PRO A 151 7.39 -10.24 -10.62
CA PRO A 151 7.04 -10.58 -11.98
C PRO A 151 6.57 -12.05 -12.08
N PRO A 152 5.60 -12.36 -12.96
CA PRO A 152 4.91 -13.66 -12.97
C PRO A 152 5.80 -14.90 -13.10
N TYR A 153 6.96 -14.79 -13.76
CA TYR A 153 7.87 -15.91 -13.99
C TYR A 153 8.54 -16.44 -12.72
N ARG A 154 8.58 -15.64 -11.64
CA ARG A 154 9.09 -16.06 -10.31
C ARG A 154 8.13 -16.95 -9.54
N ASN A 155 6.83 -16.90 -9.85
CA ASN A 155 5.84 -17.79 -9.25
C ASN A 155 5.99 -19.25 -9.73
N SER A 156 6.89 -19.51 -10.70
CA SER A 156 7.06 -20.81 -11.36
C SER A 156 8.43 -21.48 -11.20
N GLY A 157 9.40 -20.90 -10.46
CA GLY A 157 10.70 -21.57 -10.23
C GLY A 157 11.68 -20.81 -9.33
N ARG A 158 12.51 -21.56 -8.58
CA ARG A 158 13.62 -21.00 -7.78
C ARG A 158 14.73 -20.47 -8.70
N CYS A 159 15.41 -19.40 -8.27
CA CYS A 159 16.62 -18.93 -8.98
C CYS A 159 17.65 -20.05 -8.97
N THR A 160 18.39 -20.24 -10.06
CA THR A 160 19.52 -21.18 -10.11
C THR A 160 20.87 -20.48 -9.99
N ALA A 161 20.88 -19.16 -9.81
CA ALA A 161 22.10 -18.41 -9.54
C ALA A 161 22.69 -18.82 -8.19
N ASP A 162 24.00 -18.73 -8.06
CA ASP A 162 24.69 -18.90 -6.80
C ASP A 162 24.23 -17.81 -5.82
N GLU A 163 23.93 -18.18 -4.57
CA GLU A 163 23.47 -17.23 -3.55
C GLU A 163 24.63 -16.32 -3.08
N ASP A 164 25.88 -16.78 -3.24
CA ASP A 164 27.09 -16.03 -2.88
C ASP A 164 27.58 -15.08 -4.00
N ASP A 165 26.97 -15.14 -5.19
CA ASP A 165 27.28 -14.23 -6.30
C ASP A 165 26.34 -13.02 -6.29
N ILE A 166 26.85 -11.87 -5.85
CA ILE A 166 26.11 -10.59 -5.70
C ILE A 166 25.38 -10.20 -6.99
N ASP A 167 26.01 -10.43 -8.15
CA ASP A 167 25.43 -10.17 -9.47
C ASP A 167 25.04 -11.45 -10.22
N GLY A 168 24.93 -12.57 -9.50
CA GLY A 168 24.60 -13.89 -10.06
C GLY A 168 23.22 -13.93 -10.73
N CYS A 169 22.32 -13.01 -10.39
CA CYS A 169 21.07 -12.79 -11.11
C CYS A 169 20.59 -11.33 -11.03
N ALA A 170 19.76 -10.89 -11.98
CA ALA A 170 19.16 -9.54 -12.02
C ALA A 170 17.69 -9.62 -12.49
N CYS A 171 16.92 -10.47 -11.83
CA CYS A 171 15.63 -10.97 -12.31
C CYS A 171 14.46 -10.63 -11.38
N VAL A 172 14.68 -9.78 -10.39
CA VAL A 172 13.63 -9.24 -9.56
C VAL A 172 13.33 -7.82 -10.03
N THR A 173 12.05 -7.56 -10.23
CA THR A 173 11.51 -6.22 -10.43
C THR A 173 10.40 -6.07 -9.42
N LEU A 174 10.52 -5.07 -8.56
CA LEU A 174 9.49 -4.74 -7.60
C LEU A 174 8.82 -3.45 -8.07
N GLN A 175 7.51 -3.48 -8.17
CA GLN A 175 6.70 -2.30 -8.41
C GLN A 175 5.66 -2.19 -7.30
N THR A 176 5.50 -1.00 -6.75
CA THR A 176 4.42 -0.72 -5.80
C THR A 176 3.08 -0.61 -6.51
N CYS A 177 2.02 -0.88 -5.76
CA CYS A 177 0.66 -0.49 -6.08
C CYS A 177 -0.03 0.09 -4.84
N GLY A 178 -0.88 1.10 -5.06
CA GLY A 178 -1.69 1.71 -4.02
C GLY A 178 -1.22 3.08 -3.57
N LEU A 179 -0.11 3.63 -4.09
CA LEU A 179 0.35 4.98 -3.76
C LEU A 179 -0.50 6.07 -4.44
N ARG A 180 -1.08 5.76 -5.61
CA ARG A 180 -1.89 6.72 -6.37
C ARG A 180 -3.12 7.24 -5.61
N ARG A 181 -3.72 6.44 -4.71
CA ARG A 181 -4.86 6.88 -3.88
C ARG A 181 -4.47 7.94 -2.86
N PHE A 182 -3.17 8.09 -2.61
CA PHE A 182 -2.58 9.13 -1.77
C PHE A 182 -2.00 10.29 -2.60
N GLY A 183 -2.24 10.30 -3.92
CA GLY A 183 -1.83 11.39 -4.80
C GLY A 183 -0.36 11.36 -5.19
N ILE A 184 0.40 10.31 -4.84
CA ILE A 184 1.82 10.16 -5.17
C ILE A 184 2.06 9.03 -6.19
N PRO A 185 3.16 9.09 -6.98
CA PRO A 185 3.50 8.07 -7.98
C PRO A 185 3.72 6.70 -7.36
N GLU A 186 3.53 5.65 -8.17
CA GLU A 186 4.06 4.33 -7.83
C GLU A 186 5.58 4.33 -7.93
N LEU A 187 6.22 3.42 -7.21
CA LEU A 187 7.66 3.27 -7.19
C LEU A 187 8.06 1.94 -7.80
N GLU A 188 9.22 1.89 -8.44
CA GLU A 188 9.80 0.65 -8.92
C GLU A 188 11.30 0.57 -8.63
N ILE A 189 11.80 -0.67 -8.54
CA ILE A 189 13.22 -0.99 -8.58
C ILE A 189 13.38 -2.27 -9.41
N THR A 190 14.27 -2.21 -10.39
CA THR A 190 14.46 -3.23 -11.44
C THR A 190 15.85 -3.84 -11.33
N GLU A 191 16.07 -4.99 -11.96
CA GLU A 191 17.40 -5.64 -12.05
C GLU A 191 17.99 -6.06 -10.70
N VAL A 192 17.11 -6.34 -9.72
CA VAL A 192 17.49 -6.78 -8.37
C VAL A 192 17.83 -8.27 -8.39
N ALA A 193 18.93 -8.65 -7.73
CA ALA A 193 19.27 -10.03 -7.46
C ALA A 193 18.35 -10.59 -6.36
N CYS A 194 17.99 -11.87 -6.46
CA CYS A 194 17.06 -12.50 -5.52
C CYS A 194 17.45 -12.40 -4.04
N PRO A 195 18.73 -12.52 -3.66
CA PRO A 195 19.13 -12.35 -2.26
C PRO A 195 18.86 -10.94 -1.70
N HIS A 196 18.60 -9.95 -2.56
CA HIS A 196 18.40 -8.55 -2.16
C HIS A 196 16.96 -8.07 -2.34
N ASP A 197 16.00 -8.96 -2.61
CA ASP A 197 14.61 -8.59 -2.85
C ASP A 197 13.95 -7.90 -1.64
N LEU A 198 14.23 -8.36 -0.42
CA LEU A 198 13.71 -7.76 0.81
C LEU A 198 14.33 -6.39 1.08
N ALA A 199 15.63 -6.22 0.84
CA ALA A 199 16.31 -4.93 0.94
C ALA A 199 15.72 -3.92 -0.05
N ALA A 200 15.55 -4.34 -1.31
CA ALA A 200 14.91 -3.55 -2.35
C ALA A 200 13.45 -3.18 -2.00
N LEU A 201 12.69 -4.14 -1.45
CA LEU A 201 11.33 -3.92 -0.97
C LEU A 201 11.29 -2.88 0.16
N ASN A 202 12.19 -2.99 1.14
CA ASN A 202 12.24 -2.08 2.27
C ASN A 202 12.72 -0.67 1.85
N LEU A 203 13.54 -0.54 0.81
CA LEU A 203 13.82 0.76 0.18
C LEU A 203 12.58 1.38 -0.47
N LEU A 204 11.77 0.60 -1.20
CA LEU A 204 10.52 1.10 -1.77
C LEU A 204 9.54 1.55 -0.68
N ARG A 205 9.40 0.75 0.40
CA ARG A 205 8.56 1.08 1.57
C ARG A 205 8.99 2.39 2.23
N THR A 206 10.29 2.54 2.47
CA THR A 206 10.87 3.75 3.07
C THR A 206 10.69 4.97 2.16
N THR A 207 10.93 4.80 0.86
CA THR A 207 10.75 5.87 -0.14
C THR A 207 9.29 6.29 -0.25
N ALA A 208 8.35 5.34 -0.24
CA ALA A 208 6.92 5.62 -0.25
C ALA A 208 6.51 6.47 0.95
N GLN A 209 6.95 6.07 2.15
CA GLN A 209 6.69 6.84 3.38
C GLN A 209 7.29 8.25 3.30
N ARG A 210 8.51 8.39 2.77
CA ARG A 210 9.18 9.68 2.60
C ARG A 210 8.42 10.63 1.67
N LEU A 211 7.78 10.10 0.62
CA LEU A 211 7.04 10.88 -0.36
C LEU A 211 5.59 11.18 0.06
N LEU A 212 5.01 10.35 0.95
CA LEU A 212 3.61 10.46 1.37
C LEU A 212 3.15 11.87 1.78
N PRO A 213 3.95 12.70 2.49
CA PRO A 213 3.53 14.06 2.84
C PRO A 213 3.23 14.97 1.64
N LEU A 214 3.84 14.73 0.48
CA LEU A 214 3.60 15.52 -0.74
C LEU A 214 2.16 15.34 -1.23
N GLY A 215 1.62 14.14 -1.06
CA GLY A 215 0.26 13.77 -1.44
C GLY A 215 -0.86 14.55 -0.75
N ARG A 216 -0.54 15.43 0.22
CA ARG A 216 -1.51 16.30 0.91
C ARG A 216 -1.72 17.64 0.21
N HIS A 217 -0.92 17.94 -0.82
CA HIS A 217 -0.89 19.25 -1.46
C HIS A 217 -0.98 19.08 -2.98
N PRO A 218 -2.02 19.60 -3.64
CA PRO A 218 -2.15 19.47 -5.09
C PRO A 218 -1.10 20.29 -5.82
N GLY A 219 -0.81 19.91 -7.07
CA GLY A 219 0.08 20.62 -7.98
C GLY A 219 1.44 19.95 -8.18
N GLU A 220 2.36 20.70 -8.79
CA GLU A 220 3.70 20.23 -9.12
C GLU A 220 4.65 20.36 -7.91
N HIS A 221 5.31 19.25 -7.58
CA HIS A 221 6.33 19.16 -6.55
C HIS A 221 7.67 18.84 -7.18
N THR A 222 8.62 19.76 -7.11
CA THR A 222 9.97 19.54 -7.61
C THR A 222 10.89 19.06 -6.50
N LEU A 223 11.42 17.85 -6.65
CA LEU A 223 12.32 17.19 -5.71
C LEU A 223 13.75 17.16 -6.25
N PRO A 224 14.77 17.11 -5.36
CA PRO A 224 16.10 16.69 -5.77
C PRO A 224 16.03 15.26 -6.33
N SER A 225 16.83 14.98 -7.37
CA SER A 225 16.94 13.62 -7.91
C SER A 225 17.60 12.65 -6.94
N GLU A 226 18.34 13.13 -5.95
CA GLU A 226 18.82 12.31 -4.83
C GLU A 226 18.00 12.62 -3.59
N LEU A 227 17.34 11.61 -3.06
CA LEU A 227 16.51 11.66 -1.87
C LEU A 227 17.24 10.98 -0.72
N LEU A 228 17.21 11.59 0.46
CA LEU A 228 17.75 11.01 1.68
C LEU A 228 16.62 10.31 2.44
N LEU A 229 16.78 9.00 2.63
CA LEU A 229 15.89 8.15 3.41
C LEU A 229 16.43 7.99 4.82
N THR A 230 15.60 8.23 5.82
CA THR A 230 15.99 8.18 7.23
C THR A 230 15.40 6.98 7.94
N SER A 231 16.02 6.62 9.06
CA SER A 231 15.53 5.62 10.02
C SER A 231 14.10 5.90 10.48
N ALA A 232 13.75 7.18 10.62
CA ALA A 232 12.40 7.61 10.96
C ALA A 232 11.39 7.38 9.83
N ASP A 233 11.80 7.49 8.55
CA ASP A 233 10.91 7.18 7.43
C ASP A 233 10.58 5.68 7.40
N PHE A 234 11.56 4.80 7.68
CA PHE A 234 11.29 3.36 7.73
C PHE A 234 10.47 2.98 8.97
N SER A 235 10.76 3.58 10.12
CA SER A 235 9.95 3.40 11.34
C SER A 235 8.49 3.83 11.12
N ALA A 236 8.28 5.02 10.55
CA ALA A 236 6.95 5.57 10.28
C ALA A 236 6.16 4.74 9.26
N PHE A 237 6.82 4.06 8.31
CA PHE A 237 6.16 3.11 7.41
C PHE A 237 5.43 2.03 8.22
N TRP A 238 6.08 1.50 9.25
CA TRP A 238 5.54 0.49 10.17
C TRP A 238 4.60 1.06 11.24
N GLY A 239 4.40 2.38 11.29
CA GLY A 239 3.60 3.03 12.33
C GLY A 239 4.32 3.19 13.66
N ASN A 240 5.65 3.05 13.68
CA ASN A 240 6.49 3.20 14.87
C ASN A 240 7.04 4.63 14.97
N GLN A 241 7.45 5.01 16.17
CA GLN A 241 8.08 6.31 16.46
C GLN A 241 9.59 6.21 16.64
N ASP A 242 10.07 5.07 17.11
CA ASP A 242 11.49 4.88 17.43
C ASP A 242 12.32 4.58 16.16
N PRO A 243 13.49 5.23 15.98
CA PRO A 243 14.40 4.90 14.89
C PRO A 243 14.76 3.40 14.86
N MET A 244 14.82 2.82 13.66
CA MET A 244 15.13 1.38 13.46
C MET A 244 16.60 1.09 13.15
N TRP A 245 17.39 2.13 12.91
CA TRP A 245 18.86 2.10 12.80
C TRP A 245 19.46 3.44 13.26
N ASP A 246 20.73 3.41 13.67
CA ASP A 246 21.46 4.55 14.25
C ASP A 246 22.35 5.31 13.25
N ASP A 247 22.67 4.68 12.11
CA ASP A 247 23.48 5.27 11.05
C ASP A 247 22.79 6.44 10.33
N GLY A 248 23.57 7.17 9.53
CA GLY A 248 23.10 8.29 8.73
C GLY A 248 22.00 7.93 7.70
N PRO A 249 21.42 8.92 7.02
CA PRO A 249 20.44 8.67 5.99
C PRO A 249 21.06 7.91 4.80
N ILE A 250 20.24 7.08 4.17
CA ILE A 250 20.58 6.37 2.93
C ILE A 250 20.21 7.28 1.76
N ALA A 251 21.15 7.56 0.88
CA ALA A 251 20.86 8.27 -0.35
C ALA A 251 20.28 7.31 -1.40
N VAL A 252 19.24 7.75 -2.11
CA VAL A 252 18.69 7.05 -3.27
C VAL A 252 18.51 8.01 -4.42
N GLN A 253 18.73 7.55 -5.64
CA GLN A 253 18.40 8.31 -6.83
C GLN A 253 16.97 8.01 -7.28
N LEU A 254 16.17 9.06 -7.45
CA LEU A 254 14.88 9.03 -8.11
C LEU A 254 15.05 9.39 -9.59
N ALA A 255 14.36 8.64 -10.45
CA ALA A 255 14.20 8.98 -11.86
C ALA A 255 12.76 8.73 -12.31
N GLU A 256 12.22 9.61 -13.13
CA GLU A 256 10.90 9.40 -13.75
C GLU A 256 11.01 8.34 -14.85
N VAL A 257 10.18 7.31 -14.76
CA VAL A 257 10.10 6.26 -15.79
C VAL A 257 8.80 6.35 -16.56
N ALA A 258 7.73 6.82 -15.91
CA ALA A 258 6.46 7.18 -16.52
C ALA A 258 5.79 8.32 -15.71
N PRO A 259 4.76 9.00 -16.24
CA PRO A 259 4.12 10.15 -15.59
C PRO A 259 3.61 9.93 -14.16
N ASP A 260 3.41 8.67 -13.75
CA ASP A 260 2.91 8.24 -12.46
C ASP A 260 3.76 7.11 -11.84
N ARG A 261 5.02 7.00 -12.28
CA ARG A 261 5.97 6.00 -11.81
C ARG A 261 7.41 6.50 -11.74
N LEU A 262 8.03 6.34 -10.57
CA LEU A 262 9.42 6.67 -10.32
C LEU A 262 10.25 5.41 -10.06
N SER A 263 11.45 5.34 -10.62
CA SER A 263 12.43 4.33 -10.22
C SER A 263 13.28 4.80 -9.05
N VAL A 264 13.53 3.90 -8.11
CA VAL A 264 14.53 4.03 -7.05
C VAL A 264 15.81 3.32 -7.48
N ARG A 265 16.94 4.01 -7.39
CA ARG A 265 18.26 3.54 -7.85
C ARG A 265 19.36 3.91 -6.82
N PRO A 266 20.56 3.32 -6.93
CA PRO A 266 21.70 3.77 -6.15
C PRO A 266 21.98 5.26 -6.38
N PRO A 267 22.65 5.94 -5.43
CA PRO A 267 23.14 7.29 -5.62
C PRO A 267 23.94 7.44 -6.92
N SER A 268 23.86 8.60 -7.55
CA SER A 268 24.50 8.86 -8.84
C SER A 268 26.03 8.73 -8.83
N GLY A 269 26.64 8.88 -7.65
CA GLY A 269 28.07 8.72 -7.42
C GLY A 269 28.51 7.35 -6.93
N PHE A 270 27.59 6.38 -6.76
CA PHE A 270 27.97 5.03 -6.33
C PHE A 270 28.73 4.32 -7.46
N PRO A 271 29.94 3.81 -7.22
CA PRO A 271 30.80 3.28 -8.29
C PRO A 271 30.44 1.85 -8.74
N GLY A 272 29.61 1.14 -7.96
CA GLY A 272 29.26 -0.26 -8.18
C GLY A 272 27.90 -0.49 -8.83
N THR A 273 27.47 -1.75 -8.84
CA THR A 273 26.17 -2.19 -9.35
C THR A 273 25.05 -1.92 -8.35
N LEU A 274 23.79 -2.08 -8.80
CA LEU A 274 22.64 -2.03 -7.90
C LEU A 274 22.77 -3.05 -6.76
N ASN A 275 23.21 -4.27 -7.06
CA ASN A 275 23.26 -5.36 -6.09
C ASN A 275 24.41 -5.16 -5.10
N GLU A 276 25.56 -4.67 -5.55
CA GLU A 276 26.64 -4.26 -4.65
C GLU A 276 26.17 -3.17 -3.67
N TRP A 277 25.43 -2.17 -4.15
CA TRP A 277 24.86 -1.14 -3.29
C TRP A 277 23.84 -1.69 -2.30
N LEU A 278 22.93 -2.56 -2.76
CA LEU A 278 21.94 -3.20 -1.91
C LEU A 278 22.61 -4.07 -0.84
N TRP A 279 23.79 -4.64 -1.11
CA TRP A 279 24.51 -5.54 -0.21
C TRP A 279 25.37 -4.81 0.84
N ASP A 280 26.18 -3.82 0.43
CA ASP A 280 27.23 -3.25 1.28
C ASP A 280 26.81 -1.98 2.03
N ASP A 281 25.91 -1.18 1.47
CA ASP A 281 25.66 0.21 1.92
C ASP A 281 24.34 0.39 2.69
N LEU A 282 23.55 -0.68 2.85
CA LEU A 282 22.26 -0.63 3.52
C LEU A 282 22.36 -1.06 5.00
N PRO A 283 21.60 -0.43 5.91
CA PRO A 283 21.48 -0.89 7.29
C PRO A 283 20.96 -2.34 7.36
N PRO A 284 21.52 -3.20 8.23
CA PRO A 284 21.13 -4.62 8.33
C PRO A 284 19.63 -4.86 8.49
N VAL A 285 18.92 -3.96 9.20
CA VAL A 285 17.47 -4.07 9.41
C VAL A 285 16.66 -4.08 8.11
N LEU A 286 17.16 -3.46 7.03
CA LEU A 286 16.50 -3.50 5.72
C LEU A 286 16.55 -4.88 5.07
N HIS A 287 17.50 -5.74 5.46
CA HIS A 287 17.65 -7.11 4.97
C HIS A 287 16.88 -8.13 5.79
N GLU A 288 16.50 -7.80 7.03
CA GLU A 288 15.95 -8.77 7.98
C GLU A 288 14.45 -8.56 8.23
N LEU A 289 13.99 -7.31 8.17
CA LEU A 289 12.64 -6.98 8.62
C LEU A 289 11.59 -7.24 7.54
N VAL A 290 10.81 -8.31 7.75
CA VAL A 290 9.68 -8.68 6.89
C VAL A 290 8.39 -8.00 7.34
N THR A 291 8.11 -8.02 8.65
CA THR A 291 6.93 -7.43 9.29
C THR A 291 7.29 -6.78 10.62
N CYS A 292 6.52 -5.77 11.02
CA CYS A 292 6.65 -5.12 12.32
C CYS A 292 5.25 -4.78 12.88
N GLU A 293 5.07 -4.90 14.19
CA GLU A 293 3.85 -4.43 14.86
C GLU A 293 3.99 -2.94 15.17
N PRO A 294 2.97 -2.11 14.87
CA PRO A 294 3.01 -0.68 15.12
C PRO A 294 3.01 -0.38 16.63
N ASP A 295 3.62 0.74 16.99
CA ASP A 295 3.53 1.29 18.34
C ASP A 295 2.07 1.54 18.70
N ARG A 296 1.63 0.94 19.80
CA ARG A 296 0.30 1.24 20.33
C ARG A 296 0.32 2.65 20.88
N THR A 297 -0.44 3.55 20.29
CA THR A 297 -0.84 4.77 20.99
C THR A 297 -1.68 4.35 22.19
N THR A 298 -1.06 4.28 23.37
CA THR A 298 -1.79 4.22 24.62
C THR A 298 -2.57 5.52 24.75
N THR A 299 -3.88 5.45 24.57
CA THR A 299 -4.77 6.56 24.93
C THR A 299 -4.52 6.88 26.40
N PRO A 300 -4.15 8.12 26.78
CA PRO A 300 -4.17 8.49 28.18
C PRO A 300 -5.61 8.36 28.66
N GLY A 301 -5.81 7.55 29.70
CA GLY A 301 -7.11 7.28 30.31
C GLY A 301 -7.68 8.44 31.11
#